data_AF-A0A9P0K821-F1
#
_entry.id   AF-A0A9P0K821-F1
#
_cell.length_a   1.000
_cell.length_b   1.000
_cell.length_c   1.000
_cell.angle_alpha   90.00
_cell.angle_beta   90.00
_cell.angle_gamma   90.00
#
_symmetry.space_group_name_H-M   'P 1'
#
loop_
_entity.id
_entity.type
_entity.pdbx_description
1 polymer ?
#
loop_
_entity_poly.entity_id
_entity_poly.type
_entity_poly.pdbx_seq_one_letter_code
_entity_poly.pdbx_strand_id
1 'polypeptide(L)'
;MVMHRALFTWFILLVFFILLCLRLESRTHWNWFLIFVPMWIYDLILLMNAIFNVFIRCKHETIRTLFKNENILLLVIVLLKVAAQITLCLKLEYKFLNLQVYHVLIPVWIMLPILIIDVSTTLFRKEERR
;
A
#
# COMPACT_ATOMS: atom_id res chain seq x y z
N MET A 1 -0.52 14.19 18.80
CA MET A 1 -0.93 12.91 18.19
C MET A 1 -0.19 12.56 16.89
N VAL A 2 0.13 13.51 16.00
CA VAL A 2 0.81 13.22 14.72
C VAL A 2 2.21 12.62 14.90
N MET A 3 2.99 13.12 15.87
CA MET A 3 4.34 12.59 16.16
C MET A 3 4.33 11.10 16.54
N HIS A 4 3.31 10.66 17.30
CA HIS A 4 3.19 9.27 17.73
C HIS A 4 2.90 8.32 16.56
N ARG A 5 2.14 8.79 15.56
CA ARG A 5 1.83 8.02 14.35
C ARG A 5 3.08 7.82 13.49
N ALA A 6 3.89 8.87 13.33
CA ALA A 6 5.13 8.79 12.59
C ALA A 6 6.11 7.81 13.25
N LEU A 7 6.37 7.95 14.54
CA LEU A 7 7.28 7.06 15.28
C LEU A 7 6.89 5.59 15.14
N PHE A 8 5.59 5.30 15.22
CA PHE A 8 5.09 3.93 15.05
C PHE A 8 5.37 3.38 13.65
N THR A 9 5.12 4.16 12.59
CA THR A 9 5.44 3.75 11.21
C THR A 9 6.93 3.52 11.01
N TRP A 10 7.79 4.43 11.51
CA TRP A 10 9.25 4.30 11.42
C TRP A 10 9.75 3.07 12.17
N PHE A 11 9.18 2.76 13.33
CA PHE A 11 9.51 1.56 14.10
C PHE A 11 9.13 0.28 13.35
N ILE A 12 7.93 0.20 12.78
CA ILE A 12 7.49 -0.93 11.95
C ILE A 12 8.43 -1.13 10.75
N LEU A 13 8.83 -0.05 10.10
CA LEU A 13 9.78 -0.09 8.98
C LEU A 13 11.16 -0.59 9.41
N LEU A 14 11.66 -0.17 10.57
CA LEU A 14 12.91 -0.66 11.12
C LEU A 14 12.85 -2.16 11.40
N VAL A 15 11.78 -2.64 12.03
CA VAL A 15 11.58 -4.07 12.28
C VAL A 15 11.56 -4.87 10.98
N PHE A 16 10.82 -4.38 9.96
CA PHE A 16 10.82 -4.98 8.64
C PHE A 16 12.23 -5.05 8.03
N PHE A 17 13.00 -3.96 8.12
CA PHE A 17 14.36 -3.91 7.58
C PHE A 17 15.31 -4.89 8.28
N ILE A 18 15.22 -4.99 9.60
CA ILE A 18 16.01 -5.95 10.39
C ILE A 18 15.66 -7.39 10.00
N LEU A 19 14.37 -7.73 9.88
CA LEU A 19 13.93 -9.05 9.44
C LEU A 19 14.38 -9.37 8.00
N LEU A 20 14.38 -8.36 7.12
CA LEU A 20 14.86 -8.48 5.75
C LEU A 20 16.38 -8.75 5.70
N CYS A 21 17.17 -8.02 6.49
CA CYS A 21 18.62 -8.24 6.61
C CYS A 21 18.93 -9.63 7.19
N LEU A 22 18.23 -10.05 8.25
CA LEU A 22 18.37 -11.38 8.85
C LEU A 22 18.06 -12.50 7.85
N ARG A 23 17.03 -12.32 7.00
CA ARG A 23 16.74 -13.27 5.92
C ARG A 23 17.84 -13.29 4.86
N LEU A 24 18.41 -12.14 4.52
CA LEU A 24 19.48 -12.03 3.53
C LEU A 24 20.74 -12.78 3.98
N GLU A 25 20.96 -12.89 5.29
CA GLU A 25 22.03 -13.70 5.89
C GLU A 25 21.85 -15.22 5.68
N SER A 26 20.77 -15.65 5.02
CA SER A 26 20.56 -17.01 4.48
C SER A 26 20.53 -18.17 5.49
N ARG A 27 20.64 -17.89 6.80
CA ARG A 27 20.66 -18.91 7.86
C ARG A 27 19.30 -19.53 8.16
N THR A 28 18.19 -18.90 7.76
CA THR A 28 16.84 -19.29 8.21
C THR A 28 15.92 -19.52 7.02
N HIS A 29 15.27 -20.70 6.90
CA HIS A 29 14.38 -21.12 5.79
C HIS A 29 12.95 -20.52 5.82
N TRP A 30 12.70 -19.44 6.56
CA TRP A 30 11.34 -18.94 6.81
C TRP A 30 10.61 -18.42 5.56
N ASN A 31 9.28 -18.50 5.55
CA ASN A 31 8.46 -18.01 4.43
C ASN A 31 8.61 -16.50 4.28
N TRP A 32 8.58 -16.01 3.04
CA TRP A 32 8.74 -14.58 2.76
C TRP A 32 7.56 -13.77 3.30
N PHE A 33 6.38 -14.38 3.35
CA PHE A 33 5.22 -13.82 4.03
C PHE A 33 5.50 -13.37 5.46
N LEU A 34 6.35 -14.10 6.20
CA LEU A 34 6.60 -13.83 7.61
C LEU A 34 7.45 -12.57 7.83
N ILE A 35 8.36 -12.27 6.89
CA ILE A 35 9.19 -11.06 6.90
C ILE A 35 8.33 -9.82 6.68
N PHE A 36 7.29 -9.95 5.85
CA PHE A 36 6.36 -8.85 5.57
C PHE A 36 5.27 -8.67 6.63
N VAL A 37 5.19 -9.51 7.68
CA VAL A 37 4.16 -9.39 8.75
C VAL A 37 4.00 -7.96 9.30
N PRO A 38 5.07 -7.20 9.59
CA PRO A 38 4.92 -5.82 10.07
C PRO A 38 4.19 -4.92 9.06
N MET A 39 4.45 -5.10 7.77
CA MET A 39 3.76 -4.38 6.69
C MET A 39 2.30 -4.85 6.55
N TRP A 40 2.04 -6.16 6.63
CA TRP A 40 0.67 -6.70 6.61
C TRP A 40 -0.21 -6.11 7.71
N ILE A 41 0.31 -5.99 8.94
CA ILE A 41 -0.42 -5.37 10.05
C ILE A 41 -0.76 -3.91 9.73
N TYR A 42 0.21 -3.16 9.19
CA TYR A 42 -0.02 -1.77 8.80
C TYR A 42 -1.08 -1.64 7.70
N ASP A 43 -0.97 -2.44 6.63
CA ASP A 43 -1.93 -2.45 5.53
C ASP A 43 -3.34 -2.85 6.02
N LEU A 44 -3.45 -3.82 6.94
CA LEU A 44 -4.73 -4.22 7.56
C LEU A 44 -5.38 -3.10 8.38
N ILE A 45 -4.61 -2.38 9.20
CA ILE A 45 -5.12 -1.23 9.96
C ILE A 45 -5.65 -0.16 9.01
N LEU A 46 -4.90 0.12 7.94
CA LEU A 46 -5.26 1.13 6.95
C LEU A 46 -6.53 0.73 6.18
N LEU A 47 -6.64 -0.54 5.83
CA LEU A 47 -7.80 -1.12 5.16
C LEU A 47 -9.03 -1.15 6.07
N MET A 48 -8.89 -1.49 7.35
CA MET A 48 -9.97 -1.39 8.34
C MET A 48 -10.48 0.04 8.49
N ASN A 49 -9.59 1.03 8.61
CA ASN A 49 -9.97 2.44 8.69
C ASN A 49 -10.72 2.89 7.42
N ALA A 50 -10.29 2.43 6.25
CA ALA A 50 -10.94 2.76 4.99
C ALA A 50 -12.34 2.13 4.89
N ILE A 51 -12.47 0.84 5.23
CA ILE A 51 -13.77 0.14 5.28
C ILE A 51 -14.71 0.84 6.26
N PHE A 52 -14.24 1.19 7.46
CA PHE A 52 -15.07 1.86 8.46
C PHE A 52 -15.58 3.21 7.97
N ASN A 53 -14.73 4.01 7.32
CA ASN A 53 -15.12 5.27 6.70
C ASN A 53 -16.14 5.09 5.57
N VAL A 54 -15.97 4.05 4.74
CA VAL A 54 -16.92 3.69 3.69
C VAL A 54 -18.25 3.26 4.31
N PHE A 55 -18.23 2.38 5.32
CA PHE A 55 -19.43 1.87 5.97
C PHE A 55 -20.26 3.00 6.60
N ILE A 56 -19.62 3.96 7.24
CA ILE A 56 -20.28 5.15 7.80
C ILE A 56 -20.90 6.02 6.69
N ARG A 57 -20.19 6.24 5.56
CA ARG A 57 -20.71 7.05 4.44
C ARG A 57 -21.76 6.32 3.60
N CYS A 58 -21.66 5.01 3.49
CA CYS A 58 -22.55 4.17 2.70
C CYS A 58 -23.99 4.20 3.24
N LYS A 59 -24.17 4.59 4.51
CA LYS A 59 -25.48 4.82 5.10
C LYS A 59 -26.19 6.09 4.57
N HIS A 60 -25.50 6.99 3.86
CA HIS A 60 -26.06 8.32 3.53
C HIS A 60 -26.09 8.71 2.04
N GLU A 61 -25.29 8.16 1.13
CA GLU A 61 -25.26 8.66 -0.25
C GLU A 61 -25.04 7.60 -1.34
N THR A 62 -25.68 7.84 -2.49
CA THR A 62 -25.77 6.95 -3.66
C THR A 62 -24.47 6.96 -4.47
N ILE A 63 -24.11 5.76 -4.96
CA ILE A 63 -22.96 5.29 -5.77
C ILE A 63 -22.29 6.30 -6.74
N ARG A 64 -22.95 7.38 -7.16
CA ARG A 64 -22.49 8.34 -8.17
C ARG A 64 -21.65 9.51 -7.60
N THR A 65 -21.79 9.84 -6.32
CA THR A 65 -20.92 10.82 -5.60
C THR A 65 -19.65 10.17 -5.04
N LEU A 66 -19.59 8.83 -5.01
CA LEU A 66 -18.45 8.05 -4.52
C LEU A 66 -17.18 8.26 -5.36
N PHE A 67 -17.28 8.36 -6.68
CA PHE A 67 -16.12 8.51 -7.57
C PHE A 67 -15.43 9.89 -7.53
N LYS A 68 -16.06 10.92 -6.95
CA LYS A 68 -15.51 12.30 -6.93
C LYS A 68 -14.60 12.58 -5.72
N ASN A 69 -14.35 11.58 -4.86
CA ASN A 69 -13.78 11.79 -3.54
C ASN A 69 -12.39 11.13 -3.42
N GLU A 70 -11.37 11.92 -3.10
CA GLU A 70 -9.94 11.53 -2.95
C GLU A 70 -9.74 10.26 -2.08
N ASN A 71 -10.70 9.98 -1.19
CA ASN A 71 -10.69 8.80 -0.31
C ASN A 71 -10.84 7.45 -1.04
N ILE A 72 -11.56 7.37 -2.17
CA ILE A 72 -11.70 6.12 -2.93
C ILE A 72 -10.47 5.85 -3.78
N LEU A 73 -9.91 6.90 -4.37
CA LEU A 73 -8.65 6.82 -5.12
C LEU A 73 -7.54 6.31 -4.18
N LEU A 74 -7.49 6.82 -2.94
CA LEU A 74 -6.62 6.32 -1.88
C LEU A 74 -6.91 4.84 -1.54
N LEU A 75 -8.17 4.41 -1.47
CA LEU A 75 -8.54 3.01 -1.23
C LEU A 75 -8.09 2.09 -2.37
N VAL A 76 -8.25 2.51 -3.63
CA VAL A 76 -7.77 1.80 -4.83
C VAL A 76 -6.25 1.74 -4.85
N ILE A 77 -5.57 2.83 -4.51
CA ILE A 77 -4.10 2.88 -4.35
C ILE A 77 -3.65 1.86 -3.29
N VAL A 78 -4.32 1.80 -2.13
CA VAL A 78 -3.98 0.87 -1.05
C VAL A 78 -4.21 -0.58 -1.46
N LEU A 79 -5.34 -0.90 -2.09
CA LEU A 79 -5.62 -2.23 -2.64
C LEU A 79 -4.56 -2.65 -3.67
N LEU A 80 -4.20 -1.74 -4.58
CA LEU A 80 -3.17 -2.00 -5.58
C LEU A 80 -1.79 -2.21 -4.94
N LYS A 81 -1.47 -1.45 -3.87
CA LYS A 81 -0.25 -1.62 -3.09
C LYS A 81 -0.17 -3.02 -2.46
N VAL A 82 -1.27 -3.47 -1.85
CA VAL A 82 -1.35 -4.78 -1.20
C VAL A 82 -1.20 -5.90 -2.23
N ALA A 83 -1.86 -5.78 -3.38
CA ALA A 83 -1.70 -6.72 -4.49
C ALA A 83 -0.23 -6.81 -4.95
N ALA A 84 0.45 -5.68 -5.11
CA ALA A 84 1.87 -5.63 -5.47
C ALA A 84 2.75 -6.35 -4.43
N GLN A 85 2.49 -6.11 -3.15
CA GLN A 85 3.22 -6.74 -2.04
C GLN A 85 3.03 -8.26 -2.02
N ILE A 86 1.80 -8.75 -2.27
CA ILE A 86 1.50 -10.19 -2.38
C ILE A 86 2.25 -10.81 -3.57
N THR A 87 2.21 -10.17 -4.74
CA THR A 87 2.95 -10.63 -5.93
C THR A 87 4.46 -10.69 -5.68
N LEU A 88 5.01 -9.70 -4.95
CA LEU A 88 6.40 -9.70 -4.54
C LEU A 88 6.73 -10.84 -3.57
N CYS A 89 5.86 -11.13 -2.60
CA CYS A 89 6.03 -12.25 -1.66
C CYS A 89 6.05 -13.59 -2.41
N LEU A 90 5.10 -13.81 -3.32
CA LEU A 90 5.03 -15.02 -4.15
C LEU A 90 6.28 -15.18 -5.03
N LYS A 91 6.77 -14.09 -5.62
CA LYS A 91 8.00 -14.08 -6.44
C LYS A 91 9.23 -14.48 -5.62
N LEU A 92 9.34 -13.96 -4.40
CA LEU A 92 10.49 -14.21 -3.53
C LEU A 92 10.48 -15.65 -2.98
N GLU A 93 9.29 -16.21 -2.71
CA GLU A 93 9.11 -17.58 -2.21
C GLU A 93 9.29 -18.63 -3.31
N TYR A 94 8.69 -18.41 -4.48
CA TYR A 94 8.81 -19.32 -5.62
C TYR A 94 9.89 -18.85 -6.60
N LYS A 95 11.16 -19.00 -6.21
CA LYS A 95 12.33 -18.76 -7.07
C LYS A 95 12.32 -19.54 -8.40
N PHE A 96 11.56 -20.65 -8.46
CA PHE A 96 11.50 -21.53 -9.62
C PHE A 96 10.57 -21.02 -10.73
N LEU A 97 9.63 -20.12 -10.41
CA LEU A 97 8.84 -19.46 -11.45
C LEU A 97 9.74 -18.41 -12.11
N ASN A 98 10.18 -18.70 -13.33
CA ASN A 98 10.94 -17.82 -14.24
C ASN A 98 10.09 -16.59 -14.70
N LEU A 99 9.35 -15.98 -13.77
CA LEU A 99 8.55 -14.79 -13.99
C LEU A 99 9.51 -13.61 -14.16
N GLN A 100 9.52 -13.00 -15.33
CA GLN A 100 10.33 -11.82 -15.61
C GLN A 100 10.07 -10.70 -14.58
N VAL A 101 11.14 -10.01 -14.16
CA VAL A 101 11.10 -8.88 -13.21
C VAL A 101 10.12 -7.79 -13.63
N TYR A 102 9.91 -7.64 -14.94
CA TYR A 102 8.92 -6.75 -15.54
C TYR A 102 7.51 -6.89 -14.93
N HIS A 103 7.02 -8.12 -14.72
CA HIS A 103 5.66 -8.34 -14.22
C HIS A 103 5.45 -7.92 -12.76
N VAL A 104 6.52 -7.97 -11.95
CA VAL A 104 6.49 -7.56 -10.55
C VAL A 104 6.50 -6.04 -10.41
N LEU A 105 7.05 -5.36 -11.43
CA LEU A 105 7.12 -3.91 -11.50
C LEU A 105 5.83 -3.29 -12.08
N ILE A 106 4.97 -4.07 -12.74
CA ILE A 106 3.70 -3.60 -13.32
C ILE A 106 2.85 -2.78 -12.33
N PRO A 107 2.53 -3.27 -11.11
CA PRO A 107 1.70 -2.48 -10.20
C PRO A 107 2.39 -1.21 -9.70
N VAL A 108 3.73 -1.18 -9.65
CA VAL A 108 4.51 0.01 -9.32
C VAL A 108 4.51 1.02 -10.47
N TRP A 109 4.62 0.53 -11.71
CA TRP A 109 4.50 1.32 -12.93
C TRP A 109 3.10 1.89 -13.15
N ILE A 110 2.06 1.24 -12.62
CA ILE A 110 0.69 1.74 -12.64
C ILE A 110 0.46 2.72 -11.46
N MET A 111 1.09 2.49 -10.31
CA MET A 111 0.99 3.39 -9.15
C MET A 111 1.54 4.80 -9.42
N LEU A 112 2.73 4.89 -10.04
CA LEU A 112 3.40 6.15 -10.33
C LEU A 112 2.53 7.16 -11.11
N PRO A 113 1.95 6.80 -12.27
CA PRO A 113 1.11 7.72 -13.03
C PRO A 113 -0.19 8.08 -12.29
N ILE A 114 -0.78 7.15 -11.54
CA ILE A 114 -1.99 7.42 -10.75
C ILE A 114 -1.70 8.50 -9.69
N LEU A 115 -0.57 8.39 -8.99
CA LEU A 115 -0.16 9.37 -7.97
C LEU A 115 0.16 10.74 -8.60
N ILE A 116 0.81 10.75 -9.76
CA ILE A 116 1.14 11.98 -10.48
C ILE A 116 -0.13 12.69 -10.95
N ILE A 117 -1.11 11.95 -11.47
CA ILE A 117 -2.41 12.52 -11.90
C ILE A 117 -3.16 13.10 -10.70
N ASP A 118 -3.21 12.39 -9.58
CA ASP A 118 -3.90 12.83 -8.36
C ASP A 118 -3.28 14.12 -7.78
N VAL A 119 -1.94 14.17 -7.69
CA VAL A 119 -1.22 15.37 -7.23
C VAL A 119 -1.39 16.53 -8.20
N SER A 120 -1.34 16.28 -9.51
CA SER A 120 -1.49 17.31 -10.55
C SER A 120 -2.88 17.95 -10.53
N THR A 121 -3.92 17.13 -10.44
CA THR A 121 -5.31 17.61 -10.35
C THR A 121 -5.57 18.38 -9.04
N THR A 122 -4.92 17.98 -7.95
CA THR A 122 -5.02 18.65 -6.65
C THR A 122 -4.32 20.01 -6.63
N LEU A 123 -3.14 20.11 -7.26
CA LEU A 123 -2.41 21.37 -7.43
C LEU A 123 -3.20 22.37 -8.29
N PHE A 124 -3.68 21.95 -9.47
CA PHE A 124 -4.47 22.81 -10.35
C PHE A 124 -5.74 23.34 -9.68
N ARG A 125 -6.46 22.49 -8.94
CA ARG A 125 -7.67 22.91 -8.19
C ARG A 125 -7.38 23.88 -7.04
N LYS A 126 -6.15 23.89 -6.51
CA LYS A 126 -5.71 24.84 -5.48
C LYS A 126 -5.35 26.19 -6.08
N GLU A 127 -4.79 26.18 -7.28
CA GLU A 127 -4.37 27.37 -8.00
C GLU A 127 -5.56 28.18 -8.53
N GLU A 128 -6.60 27.51 -9.03
CA GLU A 128 -7.82 28.18 -9.52
C GLU A 128 -8.72 28.75 -8.40
N ARG A 129 -8.44 28.41 -7.14
CA ARG A 129 -9.19 28.92 -5.97
C ARG A 129 -8.52 30.10 -5.27
N ARG A 130 -7.39 30.59 -5.80
CA ARG A 130 -6.62 31.72 -5.28
C ARG A 130 -6.74 32.90 -6.25
#